data_AF-A0A095A2Z4-F1
#
_entry.id   AF-A0A095A2Z4-F1
#
_cell.length_a   1.000
_cell.length_b   1.000
_cell.length_c   1.000
_cell.angle_alpha   90.00
_cell.angle_beta   90.00
_cell.angle_gamma   90.00
#
_symmetry.space_group_name_H-M   'P 1'
#
loop_
_entity.id
_entity.type
_entity.pdbx_description
1 polymer ?
#
loop_
_entity_poly.entity_id
_entity_poly.type
_entity_poly.pdbx_seq_one_letter_code
_entity_poly.pdbx_strand_id
1 'polypeptide(L)'
;MIKEVAACTNFKFGRISSKISDAIVKSCREIYNGQHDNEFPLVIWQTGSGTQTNMNVNEVLSSRASELIEGSRSSKLTVHPNDHVNLGQVQSSLSYTVCLRVQMMFFPLL
;
A
#
# COMPACT_ATOMS: atom_id res chain seq x y z
N MET A 1 7.10 -6.16 0.46
CA MET A 1 5.62 -6.17 0.66
C MET A 1 4.91 -6.65 -0.60
N ILE A 2 3.69 -7.22 -0.58
CA ILE A 2 3.02 -7.71 -1.82
C ILE A 2 2.83 -6.58 -2.86
N LYS A 3 2.45 -5.37 -2.42
CA LYS A 3 2.29 -4.20 -3.31
C LYS A 3 3.60 -3.80 -4.01
N GLU A 4 4.74 -3.97 -3.33
CA GLU A 4 6.07 -3.72 -3.89
C GLU A 4 6.37 -4.68 -5.04
N VAL A 5 6.12 -5.98 -4.83
CA VAL A 5 6.35 -7.02 -5.85
C VAL A 5 5.41 -6.81 -7.04
N ALA A 6 4.15 -6.45 -6.78
CA ALA A 6 3.18 -6.14 -7.82
C ALA A 6 3.58 -4.93 -8.66
N ALA A 7 4.06 -3.84 -8.04
CA ALA A 7 4.56 -2.67 -8.75
C ALA A 7 5.76 -3.02 -9.64
N CYS A 8 6.77 -3.70 -9.09
CA CYS A 8 7.93 -4.18 -9.86
C CYS A 8 7.53 -5.07 -11.05
N THR A 9 6.56 -5.96 -10.84
CA THR A 9 6.07 -6.88 -11.88
C THR A 9 5.32 -6.11 -12.96
N ASN A 10 4.40 -5.22 -12.58
CA ASN A 10 3.64 -4.41 -13.53
C ASN A 10 4.55 -3.47 -14.34
N PHE A 11 5.62 -2.94 -13.75
CA PHE A 11 6.66 -2.21 -14.49
C PHE A 11 7.37 -3.08 -15.52
N LYS A 12 7.81 -4.29 -15.14
CA LYS A 12 8.46 -5.24 -16.06
C LYS A 12 7.59 -5.60 -17.26
N PHE A 13 6.27 -5.64 -17.07
CA PHE A 13 5.30 -5.87 -18.14
C PHE A 13 4.83 -4.59 -18.86
N GLY A 14 5.44 -3.44 -18.57
CA GLY A 14 5.12 -2.16 -19.23
C GLY A 14 3.75 -1.58 -18.89
N ARG A 15 3.12 -2.02 -17.80
CA ARG A 15 1.77 -1.58 -17.40
C ARG A 15 1.75 -0.29 -16.59
N ILE A 16 2.86 0.06 -15.95
CA ILE A 16 3.08 1.33 -15.25
C ILE A 16 4.46 1.88 -15.60
N SER A 17 4.64 3.20 -15.48
CA SER A 17 5.94 3.83 -15.70
C SER A 17 6.94 3.49 -14.58
N SER A 18 8.24 3.58 -14.87
CA SER A 18 9.29 3.45 -13.85
C SER A 18 9.08 4.44 -12.71
N LYS A 19 8.75 5.70 -13.03
CA LYS A 19 8.47 6.76 -12.05
C LYS A 19 7.40 6.34 -11.03
N ILE A 20 6.29 5.77 -11.50
CA ILE A 20 5.21 5.29 -10.63
C ILE A 20 5.66 4.06 -9.82
N SER A 21 6.30 3.10 -10.48
CA SER A 21 6.81 1.89 -9.83
C SER A 21 7.79 2.21 -8.70
N ASP A 22 8.79 3.05 -8.96
CA ASP A 22 9.82 3.42 -8.00
C ASP A 22 9.24 4.19 -6.80
N ALA A 23 8.27 5.07 -7.06
CA ALA A 23 7.56 5.78 -6.00
C ALA A 23 6.75 4.82 -5.10
N ILE A 24 6.02 3.85 -5.70
CA ILE A 24 5.29 2.84 -4.93
C ILE A 24 6.26 1.99 -4.11
N VAL A 25 7.36 1.50 -4.71
CA VAL A 25 8.38 0.70 -4.02
C VAL A 25 9.00 1.47 -2.86
N LYS A 26 9.29 2.76 -3.05
CA LYS A 26 9.82 3.60 -1.97
C LYS A 26 8.81 3.77 -0.83
N SER A 27 7.55 4.08 -1.14
CA SER A 27 6.47 4.14 -0.14
C SER A 27 6.30 2.82 0.62
N CYS A 28 6.41 1.68 -0.08
CA CYS A 28 6.37 0.35 0.52
C CYS A 28 7.48 0.14 1.55
N ARG A 29 8.68 0.62 1.26
CA ARG A 29 9.84 0.52 2.16
C ARG A 29 9.74 1.45 3.36
N GLU A 30 9.22 2.67 3.17
CA GLU A 30 8.95 3.59 4.28
C GLU A 30 7.99 2.95 5.30
N ILE A 31 6.85 2.40 4.84
CA ILE A 31 5.90 1.68 5.70
C ILE A 31 6.53 0.46 6.35
N TYR A 32 7.31 -0.33 5.61
CA TYR A 32 8.01 -1.49 6.17
C TYR A 32 8.95 -1.11 7.33
N ASN A 33 9.53 0.08 7.27
CA ASN A 33 10.43 0.62 8.29
C ASN A 33 9.69 1.34 9.43
N GLY A 34 8.36 1.20 9.53
CA GLY A 34 7.53 1.81 10.58
C GLY A 34 7.30 3.32 10.39
N GLN A 35 7.54 3.85 9.19
CA GLN A 35 7.15 5.21 8.87
C GLN A 35 5.67 5.20 8.47
N HIS A 36 4.92 6.21 8.93
CA HIS A 36 3.49 6.38 8.63
C HIS A 36 2.53 5.42 9.34
N ASP A 37 2.93 4.81 10.46
CA ASP A 37 2.05 3.92 11.26
C ASP A 37 0.72 4.58 11.66
N ASN A 38 0.72 5.91 11.86
CA ASN A 38 -0.47 6.71 12.19
C ASN A 38 -1.51 6.79 11.06
N GLU A 39 -1.17 6.39 9.83
CA GLU A 39 -2.08 6.40 8.67
C GLU A 39 -2.93 5.12 8.57
N PHE A 40 -2.76 4.17 9.50
CA PHE A 40 -3.46 2.89 9.56
C PHE A 40 -4.38 2.78 10.81
N PRO A 41 -5.45 3.59 10.92
CA PRO A 41 -6.28 3.65 12.14
C PRO A 41 -7.27 2.48 12.28
N LEU A 42 -7.33 1.57 11.31
CA LEU A 42 -8.36 0.53 11.27
C LEU A 42 -8.15 -0.53 12.36
N VAL A 43 -9.19 -0.76 13.16
CA VAL A 43 -9.21 -1.79 14.20
C VAL A 43 -9.33 -3.20 13.61
N ILE A 44 -8.89 -4.20 14.38
CA ILE A 44 -8.88 -5.62 13.99
C ILE A 44 -10.29 -6.16 13.70
N TRP A 45 -11.31 -5.62 14.36
CA TRP A 45 -12.71 -6.02 14.21
C TRP A 45 -13.38 -5.37 13.00
N GLN A 46 -12.97 -5.79 11.82
CA GLN A 46 -13.51 -5.36 10.54
C GLN A 46 -14.17 -6.53 9.80
N THR A 47 -14.90 -6.24 8.73
CA THR A 47 -15.56 -7.26 7.90
C THR A 47 -14.56 -8.34 7.47
N GLY A 48 -14.93 -9.61 7.63
CA GLY A 48 -14.02 -10.77 7.54
C GLY A 48 -13.30 -10.99 6.21
N SER A 49 -13.55 -10.16 5.19
CA SER A 49 -12.82 -10.15 3.93
C SER A 49 -11.53 -9.32 3.98
N GLY A 50 -11.36 -8.42 4.96
CA GLY A 50 -10.23 -7.47 5.09
C GLY A 50 -10.10 -6.47 3.93
N THR A 51 -11.21 -6.24 3.21
CA THR A 51 -11.28 -5.27 2.10
C THR A 51 -10.88 -3.86 2.54
N GLN A 52 -11.29 -3.45 3.74
CA GLN A 52 -11.02 -2.11 4.27
C GLN A 52 -9.51 -1.92 4.54
N THR A 53 -8.85 -2.91 5.14
CA THR A 53 -7.39 -2.92 5.30
C THR A 53 -6.66 -2.85 3.96
N ASN A 54 -7.08 -3.64 2.95
CA ASN A 54 -6.47 -3.59 1.62
C ASN A 54 -6.60 -2.19 0.98
N MET A 55 -7.78 -1.58 1.07
CA MET A 55 -8.00 -0.25 0.51
C MET A 55 -7.25 0.84 1.26
N ASN A 56 -7.18 0.77 2.59
CA ASN A 56 -6.39 1.70 3.38
C ASN A 56 -4.91 1.64 3.01
N VAL A 57 -4.33 0.44 2.84
CA VAL A 57 -2.96 0.30 2.31
C VAL A 57 -2.81 0.90 0.92
N ASN A 58 -3.76 0.67 0.02
CA ASN A 58 -3.72 1.24 -1.32
C ASN A 58 -3.72 2.77 -1.29
N GLU A 59 -4.57 3.37 -0.45
CA GLU A 59 -4.72 4.81 -0.32
C GLU A 59 -3.48 5.47 0.30
N VAL A 60 -2.92 4.90 1.37
CA VAL A 60 -1.70 5.41 2.01
C VAL A 60 -0.52 5.35 1.03
N LEU A 61 -0.33 4.21 0.36
CA LEU A 61 0.72 4.06 -0.65
C LEU A 61 0.56 5.02 -1.83
N SER A 62 -0.68 5.17 -2.31
CA SER A 62 -1.05 6.05 -3.42
C SER A 62 -0.76 7.51 -3.09
N SER A 63 -1.20 7.96 -1.91
CA SER A 63 -0.96 9.32 -1.43
C SER A 63 0.53 9.59 -1.28
N ARG A 64 1.26 8.68 -0.62
CA ARG A 64 2.70 8.85 -0.41
C ARG A 64 3.51 8.79 -1.69
N ALA A 65 3.18 7.88 -2.61
CA ALA A 65 3.85 7.78 -3.90
C ALA A 65 3.60 9.04 -4.77
N SER A 66 2.38 9.60 -4.71
CA SER A 66 2.06 10.86 -5.37
C SER A 66 2.87 12.02 -4.78
N GLU A 67 2.98 12.10 -3.45
CA GLU A 67 3.80 13.11 -2.76
C GLU A 67 5.28 13.01 -3.14
N LEU A 68 5.84 11.79 -3.22
CA LEU A 68 7.23 11.57 -3.66
C LEU A 68 7.48 12.03 -5.09
N ILE A 69 6.46 11.97 -5.96
CA ILE A 69 6.54 12.36 -7.36
C ILE A 69 6.38 13.87 -7.55
N GLU A 70 5.44 14.48 -6.83
CA GLU A 70 5.09 15.90 -6.95
C GLU A 70 5.92 16.80 -6.01
N GLY A 71 6.64 16.20 -5.05
CA GLY A 71 7.44 16.90 -4.05
C GLY A 71 6.64 17.51 -2.90
N SER A 72 5.31 17.37 -2.91
CA SER A 72 4.41 17.87 -1.87
C SER A 72 3.10 17.09 -1.82
N ARG A 73 2.43 17.09 -0.67
CA ARG A 73 1.13 16.43 -0.51
C ARG A 73 0.05 17.28 -1.18
N SER A 74 -0.72 16.66 -2.06
CA SER A 74 -1.80 17.29 -2.82
C SER A 74 -3.04 16.41 -2.83
N SER A 75 -4.22 17.02 -3.03
CA SER A 75 -5.48 16.31 -3.26
C SER A 75 -5.52 15.61 -4.62
N LYS A 76 -4.71 16.07 -5.58
CA LYS A 76 -4.57 15.42 -6.89
C LYS A 76 -3.56 14.28 -6.79
N LEU A 77 -4.02 13.07 -7.06
CA LEU A 77 -3.21 11.87 -7.02
C LEU A 77 -2.63 11.58 -8.41
N THR A 78 -1.30 11.64 -8.53
CA THR A 78 -0.58 11.17 -9.72
C THR A 78 -0.50 9.64 -9.75
N VAL A 79 -0.54 9.00 -8.59
CA VAL A 79 -0.63 7.55 -8.43
C VAL A 79 -2.06 7.21 -7.98
N HIS A 80 -2.84 6.44 -8.75
CA HIS A 80 -4.19 6.02 -8.35
C HIS A 80 -4.15 4.73 -7.49
N PRO A 81 -4.94 4.64 -6.40
CA PRO A 81 -4.91 3.49 -5.50
C PRO A 81 -5.33 2.19 -6.19
N ASN A 82 -6.29 2.24 -7.13
CA ASN A 82 -6.73 1.04 -7.84
C ASN A 82 -5.96 0.79 -9.14
N ASP A 83 -5.68 1.83 -9.93
CA ASP A 83 -5.16 1.67 -11.28
C ASP A 83 -3.64 1.50 -11.30
N HIS A 84 -2.96 1.87 -10.21
CA HIS A 84 -1.53 1.68 -10.06
C HIS A 84 -1.17 0.77 -8.88
N VAL A 85 -1.63 1.08 -7.66
CA VAL A 85 -1.21 0.33 -6.45
C VAL A 85 -1.88 -1.05 -6.37
N ASN A 86 -3.16 -1.14 -6.72
CA ASN A 86 -3.93 -2.39 -6.74
C ASN A 86 -4.00 -3.05 -8.13
N LEU A 87 -3.19 -2.59 -9.09
CA LEU A 87 -3.28 -3.03 -10.48
C LEU A 87 -3.08 -4.54 -10.61
N GLY A 88 -4.10 -5.25 -11.09
CA GLY A 88 -4.09 -6.69 -11.30
C GLY A 88 -4.17 -7.53 -10.03
N GLN A 89 -4.55 -6.93 -8.89
CA GLN A 89 -4.70 -7.65 -7.61
C GLN A 89 -6.18 -7.85 -7.25
N VAL A 90 -6.51 -9.04 -6.77
CA VAL A 90 -7.84 -9.36 -6.21
C VAL A 90 -7.83 -9.20 -4.69
N GLN A 91 -8.93 -8.72 -4.11
CA GLN A 91 -9.00 -8.34 -2.69
C GLN A 91 -8.70 -9.50 -1.72
N SER A 92 -9.02 -10.74 -2.10
CA SER A 92 -8.83 -11.93 -1.26
C SER A 92 -7.35 -12.35 -1.09
N SER A 93 -6.46 -11.98 -2.02
CA SER A 93 -5.06 -12.42 -1.99
C SER A 93 -4.18 -11.61 -1.04
N LEU A 94 -4.58 -10.38 -0.68
CA LEU A 94 -3.78 -9.50 0.19
C LEU A 94 -4.13 -9.63 1.68
N SER A 95 -5.37 -10.02 1.97
CA SER A 95 -6.00 -9.91 3.29
C SER A 95 -5.21 -10.59 4.42
N TYR A 96 -4.63 -11.76 4.16
CA TYR A 96 -3.93 -12.53 5.20
C TYR A 96 -2.53 -12.03 5.55
N THR A 97 -1.75 -11.52 4.59
CA THR A 97 -0.33 -11.16 4.84
C THR A 97 -0.16 -9.77 5.46
N VAL A 98 -1.02 -8.81 5.11
CA VAL A 98 -0.97 -7.46 5.69
C VAL A 98 -1.60 -7.45 7.08
N CYS A 99 -2.73 -8.16 7.26
CA CYS A 99 -3.40 -8.23 8.56
C CYS A 99 -2.46 -8.79 9.64
N LEU A 100 -1.73 -9.88 9.37
CA LEU A 100 -0.81 -10.48 10.35
C LEU A 100 0.34 -9.56 10.79
N ARG A 101 0.88 -8.70 9.91
CA ARG A 101 2.01 -7.84 10.26
C ARG A 101 1.59 -6.59 11.05
N VAL A 102 0.45 -5.99 10.70
CA VAL A 102 -0.17 -4.92 11.50
C VAL A 102 -0.64 -5.49 12.85
N GLN A 103 -1.19 -6.71 12.85
CA GLN A 103 -1.63 -7.43 14.05
C GLN A 103 -0.49 -7.75 15.03
N MET A 104 0.73 -7.99 14.55
CA MET A 104 1.90 -8.23 15.41
C MET A 104 2.60 -6.96 15.89
N MET A 105 2.47 -5.81 15.19
CA MET A 105 3.09 -4.56 15.63
C MET A 105 2.34 -3.90 16.81
N PHE A 106 1.03 -4.15 16.93
CA PHE A 106 0.19 -3.55 17.99
C PHE A 106 -0.19 -4.51 19.13
N PHE A 107 0.31 -5.75 19.13
CA PHE A 107 0.13 -6.69 20.23
C PHE A 107 1.48 -7.34 20.58
N PRO A 108 2.19 -6.86 21.61
CA PRO A 108 3.24 -7.66 22.21
C PRO A 108 2.59 -8.93 22.75
N LEU A 109 3.18 -10.08 22.43
CA LEU A 109 2.80 -11.39 22.96
C LEU A 109 2.44 -11.28 24.44
N LEU A 110 1.17 -11.56 24.76
CA LEU A 110 0.80 -12.10 26.08
C LEU A 110 1.23 -13.56 26.14
#